data_AF-A0A356KZ45-F1
#
_entry.id   AF-A0A356KZ45-F1
#
_cell.length_a   1.000
_cell.length_b   1.000
_cell.length_c   1.000
_cell.angle_alpha   90.00
_cell.angle_beta   90.00
_cell.angle_gamma   90.00
#
_symmetry.space_group_name_H-M   'P 1'
#
loop_
_entity.id
_entity.type
_entity.pdbx_description
1 polymer ?
#
loop_
_entity_poly.entity_id
_entity_poly.type
_entity_poly.pdbx_seq_one_letter_code
_entity_poly.pdbx_strand_id
1 'polypeptide(L)'
;MDPMDFRLESSEKEHGAMNKNKAWTEEGRQPEASLPAERRADTSPARVSISLGAELSEGYVIRTEEPVPRMQWMPFQRCSQELEAPQALSERLAQQISENLRRRNERPISISCDLYPKFPTTYTAELLSKTYRVPLYRQQKCHRILLDPDEGSAGSEESIGLCLDTMSYGSDGTLWGGEILSLQGDGFTRLASIHPYLLMGSNMELHQPAPWQTAVAMLYDLARMAHGEDEAIRDFVAKGAASEEVHRLDLCSLNDARAQYIAQDRNKNTTRSTAATGLVDAACAILGFRRTDSRTGKSTMETLAHAAEAFEKRAAGEVEREACVQRLHRTLSVWIQQAEECEDPTLETGDLWEDTDEGAFCEAGREDHPDILHTEQLIRLLAEERIAYLNTQERRNYPHAVEGSTCEDGPEDENNQLLSWFFFDALSSICAHYVRTHTSAPLRIAGVLGTEPHFLQRLRKKIPVWSPGDDGCFCSSSDASSPLK
;
A
#
# COMPACT_ATOMS: atom_id res chain seq x y z
N MET A 1 43.82 -41.71 30.09
CA MET A 1 43.91 -41.66 28.63
C MET A 1 43.29 -40.34 28.22
N ASP A 2 44.14 -39.32 28.14
CA ASP A 2 43.83 -37.95 27.76
C ASP A 2 43.53 -37.83 26.26
N PRO A 3 42.69 -36.87 25.84
CA PRO A 3 42.58 -36.46 24.45
C PRO A 3 43.61 -35.36 24.13
N MET A 4 44.14 -35.45 22.91
CA MET A 4 45.29 -34.72 22.38
C MET A 4 45.14 -33.20 22.29
N ASP A 5 46.24 -32.53 22.67
CA ASP A 5 46.68 -31.19 22.28
C ASP A 5 46.96 -31.09 20.76
N PHE A 6 46.50 -30.01 20.13
CA PHE A 6 47.19 -29.41 19.00
C PHE A 6 47.12 -27.87 19.10
N ARG A 7 48.27 -27.28 19.43
CA ARG A 7 48.57 -25.84 19.35
C ARG A 7 48.63 -25.39 17.91
N LEU A 8 48.12 -24.20 17.62
CA LEU A 8 48.60 -23.39 16.50
C LEU A 8 48.74 -21.92 16.94
N GLU A 9 49.92 -21.39 16.62
CA GLU A 9 50.48 -20.12 17.04
C GLU A 9 49.90 -18.92 16.29
N SER A 10 50.03 -17.78 16.94
CA SER A 10 49.86 -16.41 16.45
C SER A 10 50.75 -16.09 15.24
N SER A 11 50.20 -15.37 14.26
CA SER A 11 50.96 -14.34 13.53
C SER A 11 50.03 -13.25 13.02
N GLU A 12 50.26 -12.03 13.52
CA GLU A 12 49.70 -10.78 13.03
C GLU A 12 50.24 -10.46 11.63
N LYS A 13 49.39 -9.87 10.78
CA LYS A 13 49.78 -8.80 9.85
C LYS A 13 48.57 -8.01 9.37
N GLU A 14 48.70 -6.70 9.56
CA GLU A 14 47.77 -5.61 9.28
C GLU A 14 47.43 -5.41 7.79
N HIS A 15 46.48 -4.48 7.57
CA HIS A 15 46.05 -3.68 6.39
C HIS A 15 44.52 -3.86 6.26
N GLY A 16 43.62 -2.91 6.48
CA GLY A 16 43.69 -1.45 6.57
C GLY A 16 42.45 -0.92 5.85
N ALA A 17 41.45 -0.40 6.57
CA ALA A 17 40.37 0.39 5.99
C ALA A 17 39.81 1.39 7.01
N MET A 18 39.86 2.65 6.61
CA MET A 18 39.90 3.85 7.43
C MET A 18 38.51 4.26 7.92
N ASN A 19 38.36 4.37 9.24
CA ASN A 19 37.26 5.06 9.90
C ASN A 19 37.57 6.57 9.93
N LYS A 20 36.73 7.41 9.33
CA LYS A 20 36.89 8.88 9.34
C LYS A 20 35.94 9.51 10.36
N ASN A 21 36.31 9.44 11.63
CA ASN A 21 35.87 10.39 12.65
C ASN A 21 37.01 11.39 12.91
N LYS A 22 36.77 12.68 12.62
CA LYS A 22 37.56 13.82 13.13
C LYS A 22 36.57 14.71 13.88
N ALA A 23 36.59 14.72 15.20
CA ALA A 23 37.46 15.56 16.04
C ALA A 23 37.03 17.03 16.02
N TRP A 24 36.40 17.47 17.11
CA TRP A 24 36.48 18.85 17.61
C TRP A 24 36.71 18.80 19.13
N THR A 25 37.76 19.50 19.52
CA THR A 25 38.45 19.53 20.82
C THR A 25 37.78 20.45 21.83
N GLU A 26 37.89 20.07 23.10
CA GLU A 26 37.75 20.96 24.25
C GLU A 26 38.83 22.05 24.23
N GLU A 27 38.44 23.32 24.35
CA GLU A 27 39.06 24.36 25.21
C GLU A 27 38.40 25.71 24.95
N GLY A 28 37.91 26.37 26.00
CA GLY A 28 37.35 27.72 25.92
C GLY A 28 36.46 28.11 27.11
N ARG A 29 37.08 28.40 28.26
CA ARG A 29 36.44 29.10 29.39
C ARG A 29 36.27 30.59 29.05
N GLN A 30 35.07 31.15 29.25
CA GLN A 30 34.73 32.49 29.79
C GLN A 30 33.29 32.91 29.37
N PRO A 31 32.61 33.85 30.06
CA PRO A 31 32.57 34.21 31.49
C PRO A 31 31.15 34.06 32.08
N GLU A 32 31.02 34.10 33.41
CA GLU A 32 29.73 34.17 34.12
C GLU A 32 28.94 35.42 33.69
N ALA A 33 27.93 35.22 32.84
CA ALA A 33 26.87 36.19 32.61
C ALA A 33 25.68 35.78 33.49
N SER A 34 25.25 36.72 34.32
CA SER A 34 24.17 36.63 35.30
C SER A 34 22.96 35.83 34.77
N LEU A 35 22.63 34.76 35.48
CA LEU A 35 21.38 34.00 35.31
C LEU A 35 20.20 34.99 35.33
N PRO A 36 19.37 35.05 34.28
CA PRO A 36 18.09 35.73 34.40
C PRO A 36 17.28 34.98 35.47
N ALA A 37 16.70 35.75 36.40
CA ALA A 37 15.90 35.27 37.52
C ALA A 37 15.09 34.03 37.13
N GLU A 38 15.25 32.97 37.93
CA GLU A 38 14.48 31.73 37.83
C GLU A 38 13.00 32.05 37.61
N ARG A 39 12.56 31.99 36.35
CA ARG A 39 11.18 31.59 36.09
C ARG A 39 11.13 30.20 36.68
N ARG A 40 10.35 30.02 37.75
CA ARG A 40 9.89 28.70 38.18
C ARG A 40 9.51 27.97 36.90
N ALA A 41 10.34 27.02 36.47
CA ALA A 41 9.97 26.13 35.39
C ALA A 41 8.67 25.50 35.87
N ASP A 42 7.59 25.75 35.13
CA ASP A 42 6.33 25.09 35.37
C ASP A 42 6.63 23.59 35.34
N THR A 43 6.66 22.93 36.52
CA THR A 43 7.05 21.52 36.65
C THR A 43 5.95 20.58 36.15
N SER A 44 4.95 21.13 35.47
CA SER A 44 3.87 20.39 34.84
C SER A 44 4.43 19.57 33.67
N PRO A 45 4.09 18.28 33.57
CA PRO A 45 4.56 17.45 32.46
C PRO A 45 4.05 17.97 31.13
N ALA A 46 4.88 17.93 30.09
CA ALA A 46 4.51 18.38 28.75
C ALA A 46 3.37 17.51 28.20
N ARG A 47 2.36 18.13 27.59
CA ARG A 47 1.19 17.45 27.03
C ARG A 47 1.54 16.87 25.65
N VAL A 48 1.28 15.58 25.46
CA VAL A 48 1.60 14.88 24.20
C VAL A 48 0.45 14.06 23.66
N SER A 49 0.36 13.95 22.34
CA SER A 49 -0.47 12.98 21.63
C SER A 49 0.41 11.83 21.14
N ILE A 50 -0.06 10.59 21.21
CA ILE A 50 0.72 9.40 20.82
C ILE A 50 0.01 8.68 19.69
N SER A 51 0.73 8.33 18.63
CA SER A 51 0.19 7.58 17.49
C SER A 51 1.01 6.33 17.22
N LEU A 52 0.40 5.15 17.36
CA LEU A 52 1.08 3.85 17.33
C LEU A 52 1.14 3.18 15.95
N GLY A 53 0.37 3.67 14.98
CA GLY A 53 0.31 3.08 13.63
C GLY A 53 -0.18 1.63 13.59
N ALA A 54 0.09 0.97 12.46
CA ALA A 54 -0.39 -0.39 12.17
C ALA A 54 0.64 -1.45 12.58
N GLU A 55 1.83 -1.40 11.99
CA GLU A 55 2.86 -2.41 12.21
C GLU A 55 3.96 -1.99 13.17
N LEU A 56 4.56 -2.97 13.85
CA LEU A 56 5.73 -2.76 14.71
C LEU A 56 6.97 -2.24 13.97
N SER A 57 7.04 -2.48 12.67
CA SER A 57 8.09 -1.96 11.78
C SER A 57 8.01 -0.43 11.66
N GLU A 58 6.80 0.15 11.80
CA GLU A 58 6.56 1.59 11.63
C GLU A 58 7.03 2.42 12.83
N GLY A 59 7.23 1.83 14.01
CA GLY A 59 7.46 2.59 15.24
C GLY A 59 6.21 3.35 15.69
N TYR A 60 6.40 4.37 16.52
CA TYR A 60 5.32 5.24 17.00
C TYR A 60 5.75 6.70 17.03
N VAL A 61 4.79 7.62 16.96
CA VAL A 61 5.03 9.06 16.97
C VAL A 61 4.53 9.66 18.28
N ILE A 62 5.35 10.53 18.87
CA ILE A 62 4.94 11.42 19.96
C ILE A 62 4.87 12.83 19.39
N ARG A 63 3.71 13.47 19.50
CA ARG A 63 3.52 14.88 19.18
C ARG A 63 3.39 15.68 20.47
N THR A 64 4.32 16.58 20.74
CA THR A 64 4.18 17.57 21.81
C THR A 64 3.24 18.67 21.33
N GLU A 65 2.22 19.04 22.11
CA GLU A 65 1.26 20.08 21.69
C GLU A 65 1.65 21.49 22.12
N GLU A 66 2.36 21.63 23.24
CA GLU A 66 2.79 22.93 23.82
C GLU A 66 4.23 22.86 24.32
N PRO A 67 5.01 23.97 24.31
CA PRO A 67 4.69 25.30 23.77
C PRO A 67 4.95 25.45 22.26
N VAL A 68 5.61 24.48 21.63
CA VAL A 68 5.81 24.42 20.17
C VAL A 68 5.50 23.01 19.72
N PRO A 69 4.57 22.82 18.76
CA PRO A 69 4.30 21.52 18.19
C PRO A 69 5.57 20.86 17.67
N ARG A 70 5.88 19.67 18.17
CA ARG A 70 7.03 18.89 17.71
C ARG A 70 6.61 17.43 17.57
N MET A 71 6.85 16.87 16.40
CA MET A 71 6.65 15.46 16.13
C MET A 71 7.99 14.75 16.24
N GLN A 72 8.00 13.65 16.99
CA GLN A 72 9.16 12.80 17.14
C GLN A 72 8.76 11.35 16.87
N TRP A 73 9.41 10.76 15.86
CA TRP A 73 9.35 9.33 15.62
C TRP A 73 10.20 8.57 16.63
N MET A 74 9.69 7.43 17.07
CA MET A 74 10.29 6.56 18.07
C MET A 74 10.22 5.10 17.60
N PRO A 75 11.35 4.35 17.61
CA PRO A 75 11.32 2.94 17.25
C PRO A 75 10.69 2.10 18.37
N PHE A 76 9.98 1.04 17.98
CA PHE A 76 9.73 -0.07 18.88
C PHE A 76 11.02 -0.88 19.07
N GLN A 77 11.41 -1.13 20.33
CA GLN A 77 12.58 -1.95 20.59
C GLN A 77 12.19 -3.43 20.42
N ARG A 78 12.69 -4.05 19.35
CA ARG A 78 12.53 -5.49 19.14
C ARG A 78 13.43 -6.26 20.11
N CYS A 79 12.88 -7.29 20.74
CA CYS A 79 13.68 -8.27 21.48
C CYS A 79 14.23 -9.30 20.49
N SER A 80 15.46 -9.75 20.70
CA SER A 80 16.12 -10.76 19.85
C SER A 80 15.71 -12.20 20.16
N GLN A 81 14.82 -12.43 21.14
CA GLN A 81 14.31 -13.75 21.51
C GLN A 81 12.90 -13.98 20.94
N GLU A 82 12.66 -15.23 20.58
CA GLU A 82 11.64 -15.82 19.70
C GLU A 82 10.16 -15.44 19.93
N LEU A 83 9.35 -15.69 18.88
CA LEU A 83 7.87 -15.84 18.83
C LEU A 83 7.14 -15.54 20.14
N GLU A 84 6.89 -14.26 20.40
CA GLU A 84 6.04 -13.86 21.51
C GLU A 84 4.56 -13.92 21.12
N ALA A 85 3.71 -14.29 22.08
CA ALA A 85 2.27 -14.15 21.91
C ALA A 85 1.89 -12.67 21.68
N PRO A 86 0.93 -12.37 20.78
CA PRO A 86 0.53 -10.99 20.47
C PRO A 86 0.24 -10.13 21.71
N GLN A 87 -0.41 -10.70 22.71
CA GLN A 87 -0.72 -10.01 23.96
C GLN A 87 0.54 -9.61 24.75
N ALA A 88 1.50 -10.53 24.91
CA ALA A 88 2.74 -10.27 25.64
C ALA A 88 3.58 -9.19 24.94
N LEU A 89 3.62 -9.26 23.61
CA LEU A 89 4.21 -8.22 22.78
C LEU A 89 3.55 -6.86 23.08
N SER A 90 2.23 -6.76 23.01
CA SER A 90 1.54 -5.49 23.22
C SER A 90 1.70 -4.91 24.63
N GLU A 91 1.72 -5.75 25.67
CA GLU A 91 1.99 -5.36 27.05
C GLU A 91 3.40 -4.78 27.19
N ARG A 92 4.41 -5.39 26.56
CA ARG A 92 5.78 -4.85 26.55
C ARG A 92 5.84 -3.50 25.84
N LEU A 93 5.19 -3.34 24.69
CA LEU A 93 5.17 -2.05 23.98
C LEU A 93 4.55 -0.95 24.85
N ALA A 94 3.49 -1.27 25.58
CA ALA A 94 2.87 -0.32 26.51
C ALA A 94 3.82 0.07 27.65
N GLN A 95 4.56 -0.90 28.19
CA GLN A 95 5.60 -0.64 29.20
C GLN A 95 6.72 0.24 28.64
N GLN A 96 7.21 -0.05 27.43
CA GLN A 96 8.25 0.73 26.75
C GLN A 96 7.80 2.19 26.58
N ILE A 97 6.59 2.41 26.05
CA ILE A 97 6.04 3.75 25.86
C ILE A 97 5.89 4.46 27.21
N SER A 98 5.34 3.79 28.21
CA SER A 98 5.13 4.38 29.55
C SER A 98 6.44 4.80 30.21
N GLU A 99 7.49 4.00 30.06
CA GLU A 99 8.82 4.31 30.59
C GLU A 99 9.47 5.48 29.82
N ASN A 100 9.29 5.55 28.50
CA ASN A 100 9.74 6.69 27.69
C ASN A 100 9.06 8.00 28.14
N LEU A 101 7.74 8.00 28.32
CA LEU A 101 6.98 9.17 28.78
C LEU A 101 7.43 9.62 30.17
N ARG A 102 7.63 8.67 31.09
CA ARG A 102 8.12 8.95 32.46
C ARG A 102 9.49 9.60 32.43
N ARG A 103 10.45 9.05 31.66
CA ARG A 103 11.81 9.61 31.54
C ARG A 103 11.82 11.01 30.95
N ARG A 104 10.85 11.34 30.10
CA ARG A 104 10.73 12.63 29.41
C ARG A 104 9.86 13.64 30.17
N ASN A 105 9.28 13.25 31.30
CA ASN A 105 8.28 14.04 32.02
C ASN A 105 7.14 14.52 31.10
N GLU A 106 6.64 13.62 30.26
CA GLU A 106 5.55 13.86 29.31
C GLU A 106 4.28 13.15 29.77
N ARG A 107 3.11 13.77 29.54
CA ARG A 107 1.80 13.22 29.87
C ARG A 107 0.95 13.12 28.61
N PRO A 108 0.47 11.92 28.24
CA PRO A 108 -0.40 11.75 27.10
C PRO A 108 -1.75 12.43 27.37
N ILE A 109 -2.33 13.01 26.34
CA ILE A 109 -3.68 13.60 26.35
C ILE A 109 -4.63 12.91 25.37
N SER A 110 -4.07 12.18 24.41
CA SER A 110 -4.77 11.36 23.43
C SER A 110 -3.85 10.25 22.95
N ILE A 111 -4.45 9.17 22.47
CA ILE A 111 -3.74 8.05 21.86
C ILE A 111 -4.47 7.70 20.57
N SER A 112 -3.72 7.43 19.50
CA SER A 112 -4.27 6.89 18.25
C SER A 112 -3.56 5.64 17.77
N CYS A 113 -4.30 4.81 17.04
CA CYS A 113 -3.81 3.58 16.42
C CYS A 113 -4.55 3.31 15.12
N ASP A 114 -4.10 2.28 14.41
CA ASP A 114 -4.80 1.76 13.23
C ASP A 114 -6.22 1.27 13.57
N LEU A 115 -7.08 1.18 12.55
CA LEU A 115 -8.45 0.70 12.67
C LEU A 115 -8.53 -0.80 12.93
N TYR A 116 -7.56 -1.60 12.45
CA TYR A 116 -7.62 -3.05 12.59
C TYR A 116 -7.53 -3.50 14.06
N PRO A 117 -8.52 -4.24 14.57
CA PRO A 117 -8.61 -4.56 16.00
C PRO A 117 -7.52 -5.52 16.48
N LYS A 118 -6.96 -6.35 15.60
CA LYS A 118 -6.04 -7.43 15.98
C LYS A 118 -4.56 -7.05 15.86
N PHE A 119 -4.22 -5.81 15.50
CA PHE A 119 -2.82 -5.40 15.55
C PHE A 119 -2.31 -5.36 17.00
N PRO A 120 -1.06 -5.80 17.25
CA PRO A 120 -0.46 -5.63 18.56
C PRO A 120 -0.42 -4.16 19.02
N THR A 121 -0.25 -3.21 18.09
CA THR A 121 -0.27 -1.77 18.36
C THR A 121 -1.65 -1.28 18.80
N THR A 122 -2.74 -1.84 18.25
CA THR A 122 -4.12 -1.52 18.65
C THR A 122 -4.36 -1.94 20.10
N TYR A 123 -3.99 -3.16 20.49
CA TYR A 123 -4.10 -3.60 21.88
C TYR A 123 -3.21 -2.75 22.82
N THR A 124 -2.00 -2.39 22.38
CA THR A 124 -1.13 -1.46 23.14
C THR A 124 -1.81 -0.11 23.35
N ALA A 125 -2.44 0.45 22.32
CA ALA A 125 -3.12 1.73 22.38
C ALA A 125 -4.31 1.69 23.36
N GLU A 126 -5.10 0.61 23.34
CA GLU A 126 -6.18 0.38 24.30
C GLU A 126 -5.67 0.30 25.74
N LEU A 127 -4.58 -0.43 25.97
CA LEU A 127 -3.97 -0.58 27.28
C LEU A 127 -3.47 0.77 27.81
N LEU A 128 -2.79 1.55 26.98
CA LEU A 128 -2.31 2.88 27.34
C LEU A 128 -3.47 3.85 27.58
N SER A 129 -4.52 3.82 26.74
CA SER A 129 -5.69 4.70 26.89
C SER A 129 -6.37 4.46 28.23
N LYS A 130 -6.57 3.18 28.61
CA LYS A 130 -7.10 2.79 29.93
C LYS A 130 -6.18 3.23 31.07
N THR A 131 -4.86 3.04 30.91
CA THR A 131 -3.84 3.36 31.94
C THR A 131 -3.78 4.86 32.22
N TYR A 132 -3.75 5.69 31.18
CA TYR A 132 -3.63 7.14 31.30
C TYR A 132 -4.97 7.86 31.38
N ARG A 133 -6.09 7.14 31.17
CA ARG A 133 -7.47 7.67 31.14
C ARG A 133 -7.63 8.79 30.12
N VAL A 134 -7.20 8.52 28.90
CA VAL A 134 -7.24 9.46 27.78
C VAL A 134 -8.02 8.87 26.60
N PRO A 135 -8.62 9.70 25.73
CA PRO A 135 -9.30 9.22 24.53
C PRO A 135 -8.41 8.36 23.64
N LEU A 136 -9.01 7.31 23.07
CA LEU A 136 -8.43 6.48 22.03
C LEU A 136 -9.10 6.82 20.70
N TYR A 137 -8.31 7.16 19.68
CA TYR A 137 -8.76 7.41 18.32
C TYR A 137 -8.27 6.28 17.41
N ARG A 138 -9.18 5.53 16.80
CA ARG A 138 -8.82 4.56 15.77
C ARG A 138 -8.93 5.25 14.42
N GLN A 139 -7.89 5.09 13.59
CA GLN A 139 -7.78 5.81 12.32
C GLN A 139 -7.39 4.83 11.23
N GLN A 140 -7.98 5.00 10.05
CA GLN A 140 -7.66 4.20 8.88
C GLN A 140 -6.30 4.64 8.30
N LYS A 141 -5.47 3.68 7.86
CA LYS A 141 -4.09 3.95 7.43
C LYS A 141 -4.00 4.86 6.20
N CYS A 142 -4.88 4.72 5.20
CA CYS A 142 -4.92 5.64 4.05
C CYS A 142 -5.23 7.08 4.50
N HIS A 143 -6.18 7.25 5.43
CA HIS A 143 -6.60 8.56 5.96
C HIS A 143 -5.45 9.29 6.64
N ARG A 144 -4.59 8.59 7.39
CA ARG A 144 -3.42 9.19 8.07
C ARG A 144 -2.41 9.79 7.09
N ILE A 145 -2.15 9.10 5.97
CA ILE A 145 -1.14 9.54 4.99
C ILE A 145 -1.64 10.77 4.23
N LEU A 146 -2.93 10.85 3.97
CA LEU A 146 -3.57 11.96 3.27
C LEU A 146 -3.75 13.23 4.14
N LEU A 147 -3.60 13.13 5.45
CA LEU A 147 -3.68 14.27 6.38
C LEU A 147 -2.32 14.71 6.93
N ASP A 148 -1.21 14.11 6.47
CA ASP A 148 0.10 14.42 7.03
C ASP A 148 0.52 15.87 6.65
N PRO A 149 0.80 16.76 7.62
CA PRO A 149 0.95 18.21 7.37
C PRO A 149 2.22 18.61 6.62
N ASP A 150 3.12 17.68 6.29
CA ASP A 150 4.36 17.99 5.57
C ASP A 150 4.10 18.51 4.14
N GLU A 151 2.87 18.33 3.61
CA GLU A 151 2.36 19.04 2.43
C GLU A 151 1.44 20.24 2.77
N GLY A 152 1.79 21.04 3.79
CA GLY A 152 1.46 22.47 3.92
C GLY A 152 0.01 22.95 3.75
N SER A 153 -0.98 22.05 3.77
CA SER A 153 -2.30 22.31 3.19
C SER A 153 -3.46 21.89 4.07
N ALA A 154 -3.26 21.92 5.39
CA ALA A 154 -4.36 21.89 6.36
C ALA A 154 -5.16 23.21 6.31
N GLY A 155 -5.89 23.41 5.20
CA GLY A 155 -6.91 24.43 5.04
C GLY A 155 -8.30 23.82 5.26
N SER A 156 -9.28 24.65 5.58
CA SER A 156 -10.70 24.29 5.72
C SER A 156 -11.40 23.93 4.40
N GLU A 157 -10.63 23.66 3.34
CA GLU A 157 -11.15 23.44 1.99
C GLU A 157 -11.18 21.94 1.69
N GLU A 158 -12.25 21.51 1.01
CA GLU A 158 -12.42 20.14 0.54
C GLU A 158 -11.29 19.76 -0.43
N SER A 159 -10.72 18.57 -0.26
CA SER A 159 -9.65 18.04 -1.11
C SER A 159 -9.87 16.57 -1.46
N ILE A 160 -9.27 16.09 -2.55
CA ILE A 160 -9.43 14.70 -3.02
C ILE A 160 -8.16 13.89 -2.74
N GLY A 161 -8.27 12.88 -1.89
CA GLY A 161 -7.22 11.91 -1.64
C GLY A 161 -7.31 10.69 -2.55
N LEU A 162 -6.16 10.18 -3.01
CA LEU A 162 -6.06 8.95 -3.80
C LEU A 162 -5.19 7.95 -3.03
N CYS A 163 -5.78 6.88 -2.49
CA CYS A 163 -5.02 5.78 -1.86
C CYS A 163 -4.86 4.63 -2.86
N LEU A 164 -3.66 4.43 -3.42
CA LEU A 164 -3.40 3.41 -4.45
C LEU A 164 -2.20 2.50 -4.09
N ASP A 165 -2.25 1.82 -2.94
CA ASP A 165 -1.14 0.99 -2.42
C ASP A 165 -1.60 -0.22 -1.60
N THR A 166 -0.87 -0.47 -0.51
CA THR A 166 -1.02 -1.51 0.47
C THR A 166 -2.41 -1.58 1.05
N MET A 167 -2.78 -2.80 1.36
CA MET A 167 -3.98 -3.14 2.12
C MET A 167 -3.98 -2.43 3.48
N SER A 168 -5.12 -1.82 3.79
CA SER A 168 -5.42 -1.19 5.07
C SER A 168 -6.84 -1.55 5.47
N TYR A 169 -7.12 -1.66 6.76
CA TYR A 169 -8.44 -2.06 7.20
C TYR A 169 -9.45 -0.93 7.01
N GLY A 170 -10.49 -1.18 6.22
CA GLY A 170 -11.58 -0.26 5.93
C GLY A 170 -12.60 -0.17 7.06
N SER A 171 -13.38 0.91 7.07
CA SER A 171 -14.48 1.09 8.05
C SER A 171 -15.65 0.14 7.84
N ASP A 172 -15.73 -0.46 6.66
CA ASP A 172 -16.70 -1.46 6.21
C ASP A 172 -16.25 -2.91 6.45
N GLY A 173 -15.05 -3.11 7.02
CA GLY A 173 -14.45 -4.44 7.18
C GLY A 173 -13.82 -5.03 5.91
N THR A 174 -13.79 -4.28 4.79
CA THR A 174 -13.02 -4.66 3.60
C THR A 174 -11.60 -4.10 3.69
N LEU A 175 -10.67 -4.66 2.89
CA LEU A 175 -9.30 -4.13 2.84
C LEU A 175 -9.19 -3.05 1.76
N TRP A 176 -8.95 -1.82 2.18
CA TRP A 176 -8.81 -0.66 1.31
C TRP A 176 -7.37 -0.47 0.86
N GLY A 177 -7.21 0.25 -0.24
CA GLY A 177 -5.91 0.61 -0.80
C GLY A 177 -5.98 1.00 -2.27
N GLY A 178 -7.19 1.20 -2.80
CA GLY A 178 -7.50 1.59 -4.17
C GLY A 178 -8.64 2.61 -4.19
N GLU A 179 -8.61 3.56 -3.26
CA GLU A 179 -9.71 4.46 -2.92
C GLU A 179 -9.52 5.87 -3.47
N ILE A 180 -10.64 6.51 -3.83
CA ILE A 180 -10.76 7.94 -4.05
C ILE A 180 -11.61 8.49 -2.91
N LEU A 181 -11.03 9.39 -2.11
CA LEU A 181 -11.65 9.95 -0.91
C LEU A 181 -11.85 11.46 -1.08
N SER A 182 -13.01 11.98 -0.69
CA SER A 182 -13.14 13.41 -0.38
C SER A 182 -12.71 13.63 1.07
N LEU A 183 -11.86 14.62 1.31
CA LEU A 183 -11.30 14.97 2.60
C LEU A 183 -11.82 16.37 2.98
N GLN A 184 -12.51 16.46 4.11
CA GLN A 184 -13.03 17.73 4.62
C GLN A 184 -12.87 17.79 6.14
N GLY A 185 -12.11 18.77 6.63
CA GLY A 185 -11.85 18.91 8.06
C GLY A 185 -11.03 17.74 8.61
N ASP A 186 -11.57 17.03 9.59
CA ASP A 186 -10.99 15.85 10.23
C ASP A 186 -11.63 14.52 9.76
N GLY A 187 -12.51 14.58 8.75
CA GLY A 187 -13.22 13.45 8.19
C GLY A 187 -12.93 13.22 6.71
N PHE A 188 -13.43 12.08 6.22
CA PHE A 188 -13.41 11.74 4.81
C PHE A 188 -14.71 11.06 4.38
N THR A 189 -15.01 11.11 3.09
CA THR A 189 -16.06 10.36 2.42
C THR A 189 -15.45 9.51 1.32
N ARG A 190 -15.83 8.23 1.23
CA ARG A 190 -15.33 7.32 0.20
C ARG A 190 -16.13 7.54 -1.09
N LEU A 191 -15.51 8.15 -2.10
CA LEU A 191 -16.17 8.48 -3.37
C LEU A 191 -16.18 7.29 -4.32
N ALA A 192 -15.01 6.68 -4.53
CA ALA A 192 -14.86 5.56 -5.44
C ALA A 192 -13.81 4.58 -4.96
N SER A 193 -13.88 3.37 -5.49
CA SER A 193 -12.91 2.31 -5.25
C SER A 193 -12.61 1.55 -6.53
N ILE A 194 -11.43 0.95 -6.62
CA ILE A 194 -11.19 -0.10 -7.62
C ILE A 194 -12.18 -1.24 -7.42
N HIS A 195 -12.39 -2.04 -8.46
CA HIS A 195 -13.32 -3.16 -8.38
C HIS A 195 -12.94 -4.12 -7.24
N PRO A 196 -13.87 -4.47 -6.33
CA PRO A 196 -13.61 -5.41 -5.26
C PRO A 196 -13.20 -6.79 -5.79
N TYR A 197 -12.28 -7.44 -5.09
CA TYR A 197 -11.84 -8.79 -5.39
C TYR A 197 -11.60 -9.57 -4.09
N LEU A 198 -11.56 -10.90 -4.19
CA LEU A 198 -11.38 -11.77 -3.02
C LEU A 198 -9.92 -12.21 -2.87
N LEU A 199 -9.36 -11.97 -1.69
CA LEU A 199 -8.08 -12.51 -1.24
C LEU A 199 -8.31 -13.86 -0.58
N MET A 200 -7.48 -14.85 -0.93
CA MET A 200 -7.58 -16.20 -0.38
C MET A 200 -6.69 -16.33 0.85
N GLY A 201 -7.29 -16.68 1.99
CA GLY A 201 -6.58 -16.92 3.24
C GLY A 201 -7.24 -16.29 4.46
N SER A 202 -6.56 -16.37 5.59
CA SER A 202 -6.96 -15.75 6.85
C SER A 202 -5.93 -14.70 7.27
N ASN A 203 -6.37 -13.63 7.93
CA ASN A 203 -5.52 -12.53 8.37
C ASN A 203 -4.80 -11.84 7.20
N MET A 204 -5.56 -11.54 6.13
CA MET A 204 -5.02 -10.91 4.93
C MET A 204 -4.53 -9.47 5.18
N GLU A 205 -4.91 -8.88 6.32
CA GLU A 205 -4.36 -7.61 6.82
C GLU A 205 -2.88 -7.72 7.22
N LEU A 206 -2.42 -8.94 7.49
CA LEU A 206 -1.06 -9.24 7.97
C LEU A 206 -0.22 -9.99 6.93
N HIS A 207 -0.88 -10.68 5.99
CA HIS A 207 -0.23 -11.54 5.02
C HIS A 207 -0.88 -11.32 3.65
N GLN A 208 -0.08 -10.95 2.65
CA GLN A 208 -0.55 -10.90 1.27
C GLN A 208 -0.54 -12.32 0.66
N PRO A 209 -1.51 -12.67 -0.20
CA PRO A 209 -1.51 -13.97 -0.86
C PRO A 209 -0.48 -13.96 -1.98
N ALA A 210 -0.14 -15.15 -2.50
CA ALA A 210 0.74 -15.21 -3.65
C ALA A 210 0.09 -14.52 -4.87
N PRO A 211 0.86 -13.81 -5.72
CA PRO A 211 0.30 -13.07 -6.85
C PRO A 211 -0.61 -13.87 -7.79
N TRP A 212 -0.28 -15.15 -8.03
CA TRP A 212 -1.13 -16.02 -8.84
C TRP A 212 -2.51 -16.25 -8.23
N GLN A 213 -2.64 -16.27 -6.89
CA GLN A 213 -3.92 -16.47 -6.22
C GLN A 213 -4.82 -15.26 -6.49
N THR A 214 -4.29 -14.04 -6.38
CA THR A 214 -5.06 -12.83 -6.70
C THR A 214 -5.49 -12.80 -8.16
N ALA A 215 -4.60 -13.18 -9.09
CA ALA A 215 -4.96 -13.32 -10.50
C ALA A 215 -6.10 -14.32 -10.73
N VAL A 216 -6.00 -15.53 -10.15
CA VAL A 216 -7.04 -16.56 -10.29
C VAL A 216 -8.39 -16.08 -9.75
N ALA A 217 -8.41 -15.35 -8.62
CA ALA A 217 -9.64 -14.82 -8.05
C ALA A 217 -10.33 -13.82 -9.00
N MET A 218 -9.57 -12.86 -9.52
CA MET A 218 -10.08 -11.83 -10.43
C MET A 218 -10.52 -12.41 -11.79
N LEU A 219 -9.77 -13.36 -12.36
CA LEU A 219 -10.17 -14.03 -13.61
C LEU A 219 -11.44 -14.87 -13.43
N TYR A 220 -11.62 -15.47 -12.25
CA TYR A 220 -12.86 -16.18 -11.95
C TYR A 220 -14.05 -15.25 -11.77
N ASP A 221 -13.88 -14.11 -11.09
CA ASP A 221 -14.92 -13.08 -10.98
C ASP A 221 -15.32 -12.54 -12.36
N LEU A 222 -14.34 -12.22 -13.22
CA LEU A 222 -14.58 -11.82 -14.61
C LEU A 222 -15.36 -12.86 -15.41
N ALA A 223 -15.03 -14.14 -15.25
CA ALA A 223 -15.76 -15.22 -15.88
C ALA A 223 -17.20 -15.30 -15.35
N ARG A 224 -17.44 -15.08 -14.05
CA ARG A 224 -18.79 -15.05 -13.48
C ARG A 224 -19.61 -13.87 -14.00
N MET A 225 -19.02 -12.69 -14.16
CA MET A 225 -19.68 -11.49 -14.70
C MET A 225 -20.10 -11.65 -16.17
N ALA A 226 -19.38 -12.46 -16.94
CA ALA A 226 -19.67 -12.68 -18.36
C ALA A 226 -20.93 -13.52 -18.62
N HIS A 227 -21.52 -14.14 -17.58
CA HIS A 227 -22.62 -15.10 -17.71
C HIS A 227 -23.84 -14.67 -16.87
N GLY A 228 -24.94 -14.33 -17.55
CA GLY A 228 -26.22 -13.95 -16.92
C GLY A 228 -27.19 -15.12 -16.69
N GLU A 229 -26.68 -16.34 -16.60
CA GLU A 229 -27.49 -17.54 -16.38
C GLU A 229 -27.84 -17.74 -14.89
N ASP A 230 -28.66 -18.75 -14.59
CA ASP A 230 -28.89 -19.22 -13.22
C ASP A 230 -27.56 -19.49 -12.51
N GLU A 231 -27.48 -19.16 -11.21
CA GLU A 231 -26.24 -19.19 -10.43
C GLU A 231 -25.45 -20.50 -10.56
N ALA A 232 -26.12 -21.66 -10.51
CA ALA A 232 -25.42 -22.94 -10.60
C ALA A 232 -24.83 -23.20 -11.99
N ILE A 233 -25.50 -22.71 -13.04
CA ILE A 233 -25.04 -22.81 -14.43
C ILE A 233 -23.90 -21.83 -14.67
N ARG A 234 -24.07 -20.57 -14.23
CA ARG A 234 -23.06 -19.51 -14.27
C ARG A 234 -21.75 -20.00 -13.66
N ASP A 235 -21.80 -20.53 -12.44
CA ASP A 235 -20.59 -20.97 -11.74
C ASP A 235 -19.89 -22.15 -12.45
N PHE A 236 -20.66 -23.07 -13.05
CA PHE A 236 -20.07 -24.17 -13.81
C PHE A 236 -19.38 -23.67 -15.08
N VAL A 237 -20.02 -22.80 -15.84
CA VAL A 237 -19.47 -22.24 -17.09
C VAL A 237 -18.27 -21.33 -16.78
N ALA A 238 -18.39 -20.47 -15.76
CA ALA A 238 -17.34 -19.56 -15.32
C ALA A 238 -16.09 -20.32 -14.86
N LYS A 239 -16.23 -21.42 -14.11
CA LYS A 239 -15.10 -22.29 -13.74
C LYS A 239 -14.40 -22.86 -14.95
N GLY A 240 -15.15 -23.22 -15.99
CA GLY A 240 -14.60 -23.70 -17.26
C GLY A 240 -13.78 -22.63 -17.98
N ALA A 241 -14.37 -21.45 -18.17
CA ALA A 241 -13.72 -20.32 -18.83
C ALA A 241 -12.48 -19.84 -18.07
N ALA A 242 -12.60 -19.63 -16.76
CA ALA A 242 -11.46 -19.25 -15.91
C ALA A 242 -10.36 -20.32 -15.90
N SER A 243 -10.71 -21.61 -15.90
CA SER A 243 -9.72 -22.69 -15.99
C SER A 243 -8.93 -22.66 -17.30
N GLU A 244 -9.55 -22.27 -18.42
CA GLU A 244 -8.85 -22.13 -19.69
C GLU A 244 -7.82 -20.99 -19.63
N GLU A 245 -8.20 -19.83 -19.11
CA GLU A 245 -7.28 -18.69 -18.97
C GLU A 245 -6.14 -18.99 -18.01
N VAL A 246 -6.46 -19.54 -16.83
CA VAL A 246 -5.48 -19.98 -15.82
C VAL A 246 -4.49 -20.96 -16.41
N HIS A 247 -4.96 -21.91 -17.24
CA HIS A 247 -4.10 -22.86 -17.91
C HIS A 247 -3.20 -22.20 -18.96
N ARG A 248 -3.76 -21.32 -19.81
CA ARG A 248 -3.00 -20.62 -20.87
C ARG A 248 -1.95 -19.66 -20.31
N LEU A 249 -2.25 -19.02 -19.19
CA LEU A 249 -1.34 -18.13 -18.47
C LEU A 249 -0.37 -18.88 -17.53
N ASP A 250 -0.51 -20.21 -17.39
CA ASP A 250 0.31 -21.06 -16.52
C ASP A 250 0.42 -20.54 -15.07
N LEU A 251 -0.70 -20.01 -14.53
CA LEU A 251 -0.74 -19.35 -13.20
C LEU A 251 -0.60 -20.35 -12.05
N CYS A 252 -1.27 -21.49 -12.13
CA CYS A 252 -1.21 -22.57 -11.14
C CYS A 252 -1.72 -23.89 -11.73
N SER A 253 -1.73 -24.96 -10.93
CA SER A 253 -2.36 -26.22 -11.36
C SER A 253 -3.89 -26.07 -11.40
N LEU A 254 -4.55 -26.78 -12.31
CA LEU A 254 -6.02 -26.78 -12.37
C LEU A 254 -6.68 -27.30 -11.09
N ASN A 255 -5.96 -28.08 -10.28
CA ASN A 255 -6.48 -28.52 -8.97
C ASN A 255 -6.46 -27.40 -7.94
N ASP A 256 -5.39 -26.60 -7.92
CA ASP A 256 -5.28 -25.43 -7.04
C ASP A 256 -6.32 -24.37 -7.42
N ALA A 257 -6.48 -24.11 -8.73
CA ALA A 257 -7.51 -23.21 -9.25
C ALA A 257 -8.91 -23.66 -8.81
N ARG A 258 -9.24 -24.95 -8.95
CA ARG A 258 -10.53 -25.50 -8.51
C ARG A 258 -10.75 -25.39 -7.00
N ALA A 259 -9.71 -25.62 -6.20
CA ALA A 259 -9.79 -25.46 -4.75
C ALA A 259 -10.09 -24.00 -4.39
N GLN A 260 -9.48 -23.06 -5.08
CA GLN A 260 -9.72 -21.64 -4.91
C GLN A 260 -11.14 -21.23 -5.32
N TYR A 261 -11.65 -21.69 -6.48
CA TYR A 261 -13.03 -21.41 -6.90
C TYR A 261 -14.04 -21.87 -5.85
N ILE A 262 -13.84 -23.06 -5.26
CA ILE A 262 -14.72 -23.58 -4.20
C ILE A 262 -14.70 -22.70 -2.94
N ALA A 263 -13.53 -22.17 -2.57
CA ALA A 263 -13.39 -21.29 -1.42
C ALA A 263 -14.04 -19.92 -1.69
N GLN A 264 -13.90 -19.40 -2.92
CA GLN A 264 -14.51 -18.16 -3.40
C GLN A 264 -16.04 -18.25 -3.44
N ASP A 265 -16.60 -19.30 -4.05
CA ASP A 265 -18.06 -19.54 -4.11
C ASP A 265 -18.70 -19.64 -2.73
N ARG A 266 -17.95 -20.11 -1.74
CA ARG A 266 -18.46 -20.32 -0.37
C ARG A 266 -18.16 -19.15 0.56
N ASN A 267 -17.43 -18.13 0.08
CA ASN A 267 -16.90 -17.04 0.88
C ASN A 267 -16.22 -17.55 2.17
N LYS A 268 -15.39 -18.61 2.06
CA LYS A 268 -14.72 -19.27 3.19
C LYS A 268 -13.23 -19.03 3.17
N ASN A 269 -12.69 -18.51 4.28
CA ASN A 269 -11.29 -18.09 4.38
C ASN A 269 -10.94 -17.16 3.21
N THR A 270 -11.81 -16.17 3.02
CA THR A 270 -11.67 -15.14 2.00
C THR A 270 -11.84 -13.80 2.67
N THR A 271 -11.11 -12.80 2.18
CA THR A 271 -11.24 -11.42 2.61
C THR A 271 -11.43 -10.54 1.39
N ARG A 272 -12.46 -9.71 1.39
CA ARG A 272 -12.72 -8.78 0.29
C ARG A 272 -11.75 -7.59 0.37
N SER A 273 -11.22 -7.21 -0.78
CA SER A 273 -10.23 -6.15 -0.91
C SER A 273 -10.53 -5.27 -2.10
N THR A 274 -10.27 -3.99 -1.92
CA THR A 274 -10.19 -2.94 -2.94
C THR A 274 -8.78 -2.33 -2.93
N ALA A 275 -7.75 -3.07 -2.49
CA ALA A 275 -6.38 -2.57 -2.49
C ALA A 275 -5.73 -2.62 -3.88
N ALA A 276 -5.04 -1.56 -4.30
CA ALA A 276 -4.35 -1.53 -5.60
C ALA A 276 -3.20 -2.54 -5.68
N THR A 277 -2.59 -2.92 -4.55
CA THR A 277 -1.56 -3.98 -4.54
C THR A 277 -2.05 -5.29 -5.14
N GLY A 278 -3.30 -5.69 -4.91
CA GLY A 278 -3.83 -6.91 -5.53
C GLY A 278 -4.00 -6.81 -7.05
N LEU A 279 -4.34 -5.63 -7.59
CA LEU A 279 -4.33 -5.43 -9.04
C LEU A 279 -2.93 -5.56 -9.62
N VAL A 280 -1.93 -5.01 -8.93
CA VAL A 280 -0.52 -5.10 -9.31
C VAL A 280 -0.02 -6.54 -9.24
N ASP A 281 -0.38 -7.28 -8.19
CA ASP A 281 -0.07 -8.69 -8.04
C ASP A 281 -0.68 -9.53 -9.15
N ALA A 282 -1.97 -9.33 -9.43
CA ALA A 282 -2.66 -10.02 -10.50
C ALA A 282 -2.02 -9.72 -11.87
N ALA A 283 -1.74 -8.45 -12.17
CA ALA A 283 -1.05 -8.04 -13.39
C ALA A 283 0.36 -8.65 -13.48
N CYS A 284 1.11 -8.71 -12.36
CA CYS A 284 2.44 -9.33 -12.29
C CYS A 284 2.41 -10.81 -12.67
N ALA A 285 1.42 -11.54 -12.16
CA ALA A 285 1.23 -12.94 -12.47
C ALA A 285 0.74 -13.15 -13.91
N ILE A 286 -0.27 -12.39 -14.34
CA ILE A 286 -0.81 -12.49 -15.71
C ILE A 286 0.28 -12.22 -16.74
N LEU A 287 1.07 -11.16 -16.57
CA LEU A 287 2.12 -10.77 -17.52
C LEU A 287 3.36 -11.68 -17.50
N GLY A 288 3.37 -12.70 -16.63
CA GLY A 288 4.44 -13.68 -16.58
C GLY A 288 5.67 -13.18 -15.83
N PHE A 289 5.57 -12.14 -15.00
CA PHE A 289 6.73 -11.70 -14.21
C PHE A 289 6.96 -12.62 -13.02
N ARG A 290 5.93 -12.88 -12.20
CA ARG A 290 6.06 -13.75 -11.00
C ARG A 290 4.75 -14.41 -10.61
N ARG A 291 4.79 -15.68 -10.20
CA ARG A 291 3.64 -16.36 -9.59
C ARG A 291 3.60 -16.21 -8.08
N THR A 292 4.76 -16.31 -7.43
CA THR A 292 4.92 -16.34 -5.97
C THR A 292 5.85 -15.22 -5.51
N ASP A 293 5.95 -15.05 -4.18
CA ASP A 293 6.82 -14.05 -3.59
C ASP A 293 8.28 -14.16 -4.03
N SER A 294 8.89 -12.98 -4.18
CA SER A 294 10.25 -12.83 -4.66
C SER A 294 11.27 -13.28 -3.62
N ARG A 295 12.19 -14.16 -4.04
CA ARG A 295 13.39 -14.49 -3.25
C ARG A 295 14.38 -13.33 -3.14
N THR A 296 14.31 -12.40 -4.08
CA THR A 296 15.20 -11.22 -4.12
C THR A 296 14.75 -10.10 -3.19
N GLY A 297 13.55 -10.23 -2.60
CA GLY A 297 12.93 -9.20 -1.76
C GLY A 297 12.25 -8.08 -2.54
N LYS A 298 12.37 -8.06 -3.88
CA LYS A 298 11.67 -7.06 -4.71
C LYS A 298 10.16 -7.28 -4.70
N SER A 299 9.37 -6.23 -4.58
CA SER A 299 7.90 -6.31 -4.63
C SER A 299 7.39 -6.54 -6.07
N THR A 300 6.12 -6.91 -6.22
CA THR A 300 5.45 -6.97 -7.53
C THR A 300 5.36 -5.59 -8.17
N MET A 301 5.04 -4.57 -7.39
CA MET A 301 5.03 -3.16 -7.79
C MET A 301 6.35 -2.72 -8.43
N GLU A 302 7.48 -2.93 -7.74
CA GLU A 302 8.82 -2.60 -8.26
C GLU A 302 9.12 -3.32 -9.58
N THR A 303 8.57 -4.52 -9.77
CA THR A 303 8.82 -5.36 -10.94
C THR A 303 8.07 -4.85 -12.16
N LEU A 304 6.77 -4.58 -12.00
CA LEU A 304 5.98 -3.96 -13.06
C LEU A 304 6.54 -2.58 -13.41
N ALA A 305 6.91 -1.77 -12.41
CA ALA A 305 7.44 -0.42 -12.62
C ALA A 305 8.74 -0.46 -13.42
N HIS A 306 9.67 -1.34 -13.05
CA HIS A 306 10.91 -1.55 -13.80
C HIS A 306 10.66 -2.00 -15.25
N ALA A 307 9.68 -2.88 -15.48
CA ALA A 307 9.31 -3.30 -16.83
C ALA A 307 8.70 -2.16 -17.66
N ALA A 308 7.83 -1.35 -17.05
CA ALA A 308 7.24 -0.16 -17.67
C ALA A 308 8.32 0.89 -18.02
N GLU A 309 9.31 1.08 -17.16
CA GLU A 309 10.47 1.94 -17.43
C GLU A 309 11.29 1.44 -18.61
N ALA A 310 11.54 0.14 -18.66
CA ALA A 310 12.29 -0.48 -19.75
C ALA A 310 11.59 -0.26 -21.09
N PHE A 311 10.25 -0.35 -21.11
CA PHE A 311 9.45 0.02 -22.28
C PHE A 311 9.63 1.50 -22.65
N GLU A 312 9.46 2.43 -21.71
CA GLU A 312 9.53 3.88 -21.99
C GLU A 312 10.90 4.30 -22.55
N LYS A 313 12.00 3.73 -22.02
CA LYS A 313 13.36 3.96 -22.52
C LYS A 313 13.55 3.45 -23.95
N ARG A 314 12.85 2.39 -24.35
CA ARG A 314 12.90 1.80 -25.71
C ARG A 314 11.91 2.44 -26.67
N ALA A 315 10.80 3.01 -26.18
CA ALA A 315 9.67 3.47 -26.98
C ALA A 315 9.81 4.87 -27.59
N ALA A 316 10.93 5.57 -27.37
CA ALA A 316 11.17 6.90 -27.94
C ALA A 316 11.23 6.88 -29.47
N GLY A 317 10.07 7.00 -30.15
CA GLY A 317 9.96 7.34 -31.58
C GLY A 317 9.21 6.36 -32.51
N GLU A 318 8.50 5.34 -32.03
CA GLU A 318 7.86 4.34 -32.90
C GLU A 318 6.33 4.54 -33.07
N VAL A 319 5.88 4.80 -34.30
CA VAL A 319 4.46 5.06 -34.67
C VAL A 319 3.56 3.83 -34.46
N GLU A 320 4.06 2.62 -34.73
CA GLU A 320 3.26 1.38 -34.58
C GLU A 320 2.91 1.08 -33.11
N ARG A 321 3.79 1.47 -32.17
CA ARG A 321 3.57 1.31 -30.74
C ARG A 321 2.48 2.26 -30.22
N GLU A 322 2.47 3.50 -30.70
CA GLU A 322 1.44 4.49 -30.37
C GLU A 322 0.05 4.00 -30.82
N ALA A 323 -0.06 3.43 -32.03
CA ALA A 323 -1.32 2.86 -32.53
C ALA A 323 -1.80 1.68 -31.67
N CYS A 324 -0.88 0.84 -31.19
CA CYS A 324 -1.20 -0.26 -30.28
C CYS A 324 -1.74 0.25 -28.94
N VAL A 325 -1.05 1.20 -28.30
CA VAL A 325 -1.49 1.81 -27.03
C VAL A 325 -2.87 2.46 -27.18
N GLN A 326 -3.10 3.20 -28.25
CA GLN A 326 -4.41 3.81 -28.53
C GLN A 326 -5.52 2.77 -28.74
N ARG A 327 -5.21 1.63 -29.37
CA ARG A 327 -6.14 0.50 -29.49
C ARG A 327 -6.51 -0.04 -28.10
N LEU A 328 -5.52 -0.29 -27.25
CA LEU A 328 -5.74 -0.80 -25.89
C LEU A 328 -6.62 0.14 -25.07
N HIS A 329 -6.33 1.46 -25.08
CA HIS A 329 -7.18 2.44 -24.39
C HIS A 329 -8.61 2.44 -24.93
N ARG A 330 -8.79 2.39 -26.26
CA ARG A 330 -10.14 2.37 -26.85
C ARG A 330 -10.93 1.14 -26.42
N THR A 331 -10.31 -0.03 -26.46
CA THR A 331 -10.93 -1.28 -26.00
C THR A 331 -11.33 -1.17 -24.53
N LEU A 332 -10.39 -0.74 -23.68
CA LEU A 332 -10.64 -0.60 -22.24
C LEU A 332 -11.79 0.38 -21.95
N SER A 333 -11.82 1.53 -22.61
CA SER A 333 -12.90 2.51 -22.41
C SER A 333 -14.27 1.97 -22.79
N VAL A 334 -14.37 1.19 -23.89
CA VAL A 334 -15.64 0.55 -24.28
C VAL A 334 -16.09 -0.47 -23.25
N TRP A 335 -15.17 -1.28 -22.72
CA TRP A 335 -15.51 -2.29 -21.72
C TRP A 335 -15.90 -1.69 -20.37
N ILE A 336 -15.21 -0.62 -19.93
CA ILE A 336 -15.60 0.11 -18.72
C ILE A 336 -17.01 0.67 -18.88
N GLN A 337 -17.32 1.33 -19.99
CA GLN A 337 -18.66 1.87 -20.25
C GLN A 337 -19.74 0.77 -20.25
N GLN A 338 -19.43 -0.41 -20.81
CA GLN A 338 -20.36 -1.54 -20.78
C GLN A 338 -20.56 -2.09 -19.37
N ALA A 339 -19.49 -2.14 -18.57
CA ALA A 339 -19.55 -2.61 -17.19
C ALA A 339 -20.36 -1.66 -16.29
N GLU A 340 -20.26 -0.35 -16.51
CA GLU A 340 -21.07 0.68 -15.81
C GLU A 340 -22.59 0.50 -16.06
N GLU A 341 -22.98 -0.09 -17.19
CA GLU A 341 -24.39 -0.32 -17.58
C GLU A 341 -24.93 -1.69 -17.12
N CYS A 342 -24.08 -2.56 -16.57
CA CYS A 342 -24.43 -3.94 -16.21
C CYS A 342 -24.52 -4.14 -14.69
N GLU A 343 -25.43 -5.01 -14.25
CA GLU A 343 -25.42 -5.49 -12.86
C GLU A 343 -24.26 -6.48 -12.67
N ASP A 344 -23.46 -6.29 -11.61
CA ASP A 344 -22.39 -7.20 -11.25
C ASP A 344 -22.90 -8.29 -10.28
N PRO A 345 -22.97 -9.56 -10.72
CA PRO A 345 -23.43 -10.67 -9.87
C PRO A 345 -22.44 -11.07 -8.76
N THR A 346 -21.23 -10.52 -8.72
CA THR A 346 -20.20 -10.81 -7.71
C THR A 346 -20.23 -9.84 -6.52
N LEU A 347 -21.02 -8.77 -6.65
CA LEU A 347 -21.29 -7.75 -5.64
C LEU A 347 -22.70 -7.99 -5.08
N GLU A 348 -22.83 -8.82 -4.04
CA GLU A 348 -24.14 -8.99 -3.37
C GLU A 348 -24.53 -7.71 -2.63
N THR A 349 -25.82 -7.33 -2.70
CA THR A 349 -26.40 -6.10 -2.13
C THR A 349 -26.35 -6.02 -0.59
N GLY A 350 -25.96 -7.09 0.12
CA GLY A 350 -25.85 -7.15 1.59
C GLY A 350 -24.43 -7.46 2.10
N ASP A 351 -23.67 -8.30 1.39
CA ASP A 351 -22.35 -8.79 1.86
C ASP A 351 -21.22 -7.76 1.82
N LEU A 352 -21.40 -6.66 1.09
CA LEU A 352 -20.37 -5.63 1.01
C LEU A 352 -20.33 -4.74 2.26
N TRP A 353 -21.43 -4.64 3.02
CA TRP A 353 -21.62 -3.58 4.03
C TRP A 353 -22.49 -3.97 5.24
N GLU A 354 -23.03 -5.19 5.32
CA GLU A 354 -23.78 -5.61 6.52
C GLU A 354 -22.86 -5.86 7.72
N ASP A 355 -23.32 -5.33 8.86
CA ASP A 355 -22.66 -5.24 10.16
C ASP A 355 -21.78 -6.47 10.47
N THR A 356 -20.46 -6.27 10.46
CA THR A 356 -19.59 -7.16 11.22
C THR A 356 -20.02 -7.07 12.69
N ASP A 357 -20.33 -8.21 13.31
CA ASP A 357 -20.88 -8.36 14.68
C ASP A 357 -20.04 -7.67 15.79
N GLU A 358 -18.90 -7.07 15.47
CA GLU A 358 -18.11 -6.22 16.37
C GLU A 358 -18.14 -4.77 15.88
N GLY A 359 -19.12 -4.02 16.39
CA GLY A 359 -19.37 -2.61 16.08
C GLY A 359 -18.13 -1.81 15.69
N ALA A 360 -17.99 -1.58 14.38
CA ALA A 360 -16.96 -0.74 13.83
C ALA A 360 -17.16 0.69 14.33
N PHE A 361 -16.17 1.19 15.06
CA PHE A 361 -16.13 2.52 15.66
C PHE A 361 -15.82 3.58 14.60
N CYS A 362 -16.79 3.87 13.75
CA CYS A 362 -16.99 5.16 13.08
C CYS A 362 -18.47 5.20 12.70
N GLU A 363 -19.14 6.34 12.91
CA GLU A 363 -20.43 6.61 12.27
C GLU A 363 -20.20 6.77 10.76
N ALA A 364 -19.85 5.69 10.07
CA ALA A 364 -20.03 5.64 8.62
C ALA A 364 -21.54 5.72 8.42
N GLY A 365 -21.98 6.79 7.76
CA GLY A 365 -23.37 6.96 7.40
C GLY A 365 -23.85 5.73 6.66
N ARG A 366 -25.12 5.40 6.85
CA ARG A 366 -25.84 4.25 6.28
C ARG A 366 -25.90 4.22 4.73
N GLU A 367 -25.09 5.02 4.04
CA GLU A 367 -25.13 5.38 2.62
C GLU A 367 -23.73 5.48 1.95
N ASP A 368 -22.65 4.90 2.50
CA ASP A 368 -21.31 4.93 1.88
C ASP A 368 -21.13 3.77 0.87
N HIS A 369 -21.80 3.85 -0.28
CA HIS A 369 -21.51 2.97 -1.42
C HIS A 369 -20.62 3.73 -2.42
N PRO A 370 -19.30 3.45 -2.47
CA PRO A 370 -18.41 4.11 -3.41
C PRO A 370 -18.73 3.68 -4.84
N ASP A 371 -18.53 4.58 -5.80
CA ASP A 371 -18.55 4.22 -7.21
C ASP A 371 -17.45 3.20 -7.52
N ILE A 372 -17.72 2.30 -8.47
CA ILE A 372 -16.76 1.28 -8.91
C ILE A 372 -16.01 1.78 -10.14
N LEU A 373 -14.67 1.79 -10.06
CA LEU A 373 -13.80 2.27 -11.15
C LEU A 373 -13.61 1.27 -12.30
N HIS A 374 -14.29 0.12 -12.23
CA HIS A 374 -14.27 -0.95 -13.23
C HIS A 374 -12.86 -1.43 -13.66
N THR A 375 -11.94 -1.52 -12.71
CA THR A 375 -10.55 -1.95 -12.94
C THR A 375 -10.38 -3.44 -13.27
N GLU A 376 -11.39 -4.27 -13.04
CA GLU A 376 -11.47 -5.65 -13.50
C GLU A 376 -11.36 -5.72 -15.04
N GLN A 377 -11.88 -4.73 -15.78
CA GLN A 377 -11.72 -4.68 -17.24
C GLN A 377 -10.25 -4.47 -17.67
N LEU A 378 -9.44 -3.82 -16.84
CA LEU A 378 -8.00 -3.70 -17.07
C LEU A 378 -7.32 -5.07 -16.93
N ILE A 379 -7.67 -5.85 -15.90
CA ILE A 379 -7.17 -7.21 -15.70
C ILE A 379 -7.57 -8.12 -16.86
N ARG A 380 -8.84 -8.06 -17.29
CA ARG A 380 -9.34 -8.76 -18.47
C ARG A 380 -8.50 -8.46 -19.71
N LEU A 381 -8.27 -7.18 -20.00
CA LEU A 381 -7.52 -6.77 -21.19
C LEU A 381 -6.07 -7.26 -21.16
N LEU A 382 -5.41 -7.18 -20.00
CA LEU A 382 -4.06 -7.71 -19.83
C LEU A 382 -4.00 -9.22 -20.08
N ALA A 383 -4.97 -9.98 -19.56
CA ALA A 383 -5.05 -11.42 -19.77
C ALA A 383 -5.28 -11.78 -21.23
N GLU A 384 -6.26 -11.16 -21.89
CA GLU A 384 -6.58 -11.41 -23.30
C GLU A 384 -5.38 -11.09 -24.21
N GLU A 385 -4.72 -9.95 -24.03
CA GLU A 385 -3.56 -9.53 -24.83
C GLU A 385 -2.34 -10.42 -24.57
N ARG A 386 -2.10 -10.83 -23.31
CA ARG A 386 -0.99 -11.72 -22.98
C ARG A 386 -1.21 -13.11 -23.56
N ILE A 387 -2.41 -13.67 -23.43
CA ILE A 387 -2.78 -14.97 -24.02
C ILE A 387 -2.63 -14.92 -25.54
N ALA A 388 -3.13 -13.86 -26.19
CA ALA A 388 -3.00 -13.68 -27.63
C ALA A 388 -1.52 -13.66 -28.06
N TYR A 389 -0.68 -12.89 -27.37
CA TYR A 389 0.75 -12.85 -27.62
C TYR A 389 1.40 -14.23 -27.48
N LEU A 390 1.18 -14.92 -26.36
CA LEU A 390 1.75 -16.25 -26.09
C LEU A 390 1.37 -17.27 -27.17
N ASN A 391 0.13 -17.24 -27.65
CA ASN A 391 -0.33 -18.09 -28.75
C ASN A 391 0.41 -17.80 -30.06
N THR A 392 0.60 -16.52 -30.41
CA THR A 392 1.34 -16.16 -31.63
C THR A 392 2.81 -16.56 -31.59
N GLN A 393 3.40 -16.57 -30.40
CA GLN A 393 4.79 -16.96 -30.20
C GLN A 393 4.96 -18.47 -29.97
N GLU A 394 3.87 -19.22 -29.79
CA GLU A 394 3.87 -20.62 -29.34
C GLU A 394 4.69 -20.82 -28.06
N ARG A 395 4.58 -19.87 -27.11
CA ARG A 395 5.35 -19.84 -25.85
C ARG A 395 4.45 -20.03 -24.64
N ARG A 396 5.05 -20.55 -23.58
CA ARG A 396 4.45 -20.54 -22.23
C ARG A 396 4.71 -19.20 -21.54
N ASN A 397 3.82 -18.83 -20.64
CA ASN A 397 3.98 -17.63 -19.83
C ASN A 397 5.18 -17.74 -18.88
N TYR A 398 5.38 -18.92 -18.28
CA TYR A 398 6.49 -19.23 -17.39
C TYR A 398 7.38 -20.35 -17.96
N PRO A 399 8.69 -20.34 -17.65
CA PRO A 399 9.59 -21.43 -18.03
C PRO A 399 9.28 -22.71 -17.25
N HIS A 400 9.61 -23.87 -17.83
CA HIS A 400 9.62 -25.12 -17.07
C HIS A 400 10.66 -25.06 -15.97
N ALA A 401 10.30 -25.51 -14.76
CA ALA A 401 11.27 -25.80 -13.72
C ALA A 401 12.25 -26.86 -14.24
N VAL A 402 13.49 -26.45 -14.53
CA VAL A 402 14.60 -27.40 -14.75
C VAL A 402 14.92 -28.02 -13.40
N GLU A 403 15.22 -29.32 -13.31
CA GLU A 403 15.51 -29.99 -12.04
C GLU A 403 16.53 -29.19 -11.20
N GLY A 404 16.10 -28.70 -10.02
CA GLY A 404 16.89 -27.85 -9.12
C GLY A 404 16.74 -26.33 -9.31
N SER A 405 15.99 -25.88 -10.33
CA SER A 405 15.66 -24.49 -10.63
C SER A 405 14.16 -24.23 -10.40
N THR A 406 13.85 -23.46 -9.36
CA THR A 406 12.51 -22.94 -9.06
C THR A 406 12.38 -21.52 -9.60
N CYS A 407 12.67 -21.30 -10.89
CA CYS A 407 12.51 -19.97 -11.49
C CYS A 407 11.01 -19.71 -11.65
N GLU A 408 10.40 -19.11 -10.62
CA GLU A 408 9.00 -18.64 -10.62
C GLU A 408 8.84 -17.30 -11.35
N ASP A 409 9.97 -16.74 -11.80
CA ASP A 409 10.02 -15.53 -12.62
C ASP A 409 10.01 -15.93 -14.11
N GLY A 410 9.13 -15.31 -14.91
CA GLY A 410 9.09 -15.55 -16.35
C GLY A 410 10.00 -14.60 -17.16
N PRO A 411 10.11 -14.81 -18.48
CA PRO A 411 11.02 -14.05 -19.32
C PRO A 411 10.53 -12.60 -19.51
N GLU A 412 11.42 -11.62 -19.39
CA GLU A 412 11.13 -10.24 -19.82
C GLU A 412 11.10 -10.19 -21.36
N ASP A 413 9.95 -9.85 -21.94
CA ASP A 413 9.76 -9.70 -23.39
C ASP A 413 9.12 -8.34 -23.72
N GLU A 414 9.12 -7.93 -24.99
CA GLU A 414 8.60 -6.61 -25.35
C GLU A 414 7.10 -6.45 -25.06
N ASN A 415 6.34 -7.55 -25.07
CA ASN A 415 4.90 -7.54 -24.82
C ASN A 415 4.60 -7.29 -23.34
N ASN A 416 5.23 -8.01 -22.42
CA ASN A 416 4.98 -7.78 -20.99
C ASN A 416 5.51 -6.41 -20.51
N GLN A 417 6.57 -5.87 -21.12
CA GLN A 417 7.02 -4.50 -20.87
C GLN A 417 6.00 -3.45 -21.36
N LEU A 418 5.48 -3.58 -22.58
CA LEU A 418 4.40 -2.74 -23.13
C LEU A 418 3.17 -2.78 -22.23
N LEU A 419 2.71 -3.97 -21.87
CA LEU A 419 1.51 -4.15 -21.06
C LEU A 419 1.68 -3.66 -19.63
N SER A 420 2.90 -3.74 -19.06
CA SER A 420 3.21 -3.12 -17.76
C SER A 420 3.14 -1.59 -17.83
N TRP A 421 3.67 -1.00 -18.90
CA TRP A 421 3.55 0.43 -19.13
C TRP A 421 2.08 0.85 -19.27
N PHE A 422 1.32 0.10 -20.07
CA PHE A 422 -0.09 0.35 -20.29
C PHE A 422 -0.90 0.23 -19.00
N PHE A 423 -0.62 -0.76 -18.14
CA PHE A 423 -1.29 -0.92 -16.85
C PHE A 423 -1.26 0.36 -16.00
N PHE A 424 -0.07 0.93 -15.76
CA PHE A 424 0.05 2.16 -14.97
C PHE A 424 -0.59 3.37 -15.65
N ASP A 425 -0.46 3.46 -16.97
CA ASP A 425 -1.02 4.58 -17.74
C ASP A 425 -2.56 4.53 -17.80
N ALA A 426 -3.13 3.33 -17.93
CA ALA A 426 -4.56 3.06 -17.90
C ALA A 426 -5.15 3.30 -16.51
N LEU A 427 -4.57 2.74 -15.45
CA LEU A 427 -5.01 2.97 -14.07
C LEU A 427 -5.01 4.47 -13.74
N SER A 428 -3.95 5.19 -14.12
CA SER A 428 -3.89 6.66 -13.97
C SER A 428 -5.01 7.36 -14.75
N SER A 429 -5.37 6.87 -15.93
CA SER A 429 -6.45 7.44 -16.75
C SER A 429 -7.82 7.24 -16.14
N ILE A 430 -8.07 6.04 -15.58
CA ILE A 430 -9.32 5.69 -14.91
C ILE A 430 -9.54 6.63 -13.73
N CYS A 431 -8.56 6.73 -12.82
CA CYS A 431 -8.65 7.64 -11.67
C CYS A 431 -8.81 9.10 -12.10
N ALA A 432 -8.02 9.56 -13.08
CA ALA A 432 -8.11 10.92 -13.60
C ALA A 432 -9.46 11.24 -14.24
N HIS A 433 -10.06 10.26 -14.94
CA HIS A 433 -11.37 10.42 -15.55
C HIS A 433 -12.44 10.61 -14.47
N TYR A 434 -12.50 9.70 -13.50
CA TYR A 434 -13.46 9.76 -12.39
C TYR A 434 -13.41 11.09 -11.65
N VAL A 435 -12.21 11.51 -11.25
CA VAL A 435 -12.00 12.77 -10.53
C VAL A 435 -12.49 13.98 -11.34
N ARG A 436 -12.18 14.04 -12.64
CA ARG A 436 -12.57 15.17 -13.51
C ARG A 436 -14.07 15.25 -13.75
N THR A 437 -14.77 14.12 -13.70
CA THR A 437 -16.22 14.06 -13.95
C THR A 437 -17.04 14.27 -12.68
N HIS A 438 -16.54 13.86 -11.52
CA HIS A 438 -17.30 13.84 -10.27
C HIS A 438 -16.90 14.92 -9.26
N THR A 439 -15.81 15.67 -9.47
CA THR A 439 -15.33 16.64 -8.47
C THR A 439 -14.99 18.00 -9.09
N SER A 440 -15.38 19.08 -8.40
CA SER A 440 -15.03 20.47 -8.73
C SER A 440 -13.93 21.05 -7.83
N ALA A 441 -13.46 20.28 -6.84
CA ALA A 441 -12.47 20.71 -5.85
C ALA A 441 -11.03 20.74 -6.43
N PRO A 442 -10.18 21.67 -5.99
CA PRO A 442 -8.77 21.70 -6.38
C PRO A 442 -8.06 20.47 -5.82
N LEU A 443 -7.48 19.69 -6.74
CA LEU A 443 -6.93 18.39 -6.45
C LEU A 443 -5.61 18.48 -5.68
N ARG A 444 -5.66 18.13 -4.39
CA ARG A 444 -4.48 17.86 -3.57
C ARG A 444 -4.30 16.35 -3.47
N ILE A 445 -3.46 15.77 -4.32
CA ILE A 445 -3.04 14.38 -4.14
C ILE A 445 -2.18 14.34 -2.88
N ALA A 446 -2.79 14.11 -1.71
CA ALA A 446 -2.10 14.13 -0.41
C ALA A 446 -1.21 12.89 -0.16
N GLY A 447 -0.71 12.29 -1.24
CA GLY A 447 0.07 11.07 -1.25
C GLY A 447 -0.57 10.02 -2.16
N VAL A 448 0.18 9.54 -3.14
CA VAL A 448 -0.02 8.20 -3.65
C VAL A 448 0.85 7.34 -2.76
N LEU A 449 0.19 6.58 -1.90
CA LEU A 449 0.78 5.37 -1.35
C LEU A 449 1.15 4.58 -2.63
N GLY A 450 2.41 4.20 -2.79
CA GLY A 450 3.00 3.74 -4.04
C GLY A 450 4.41 4.27 -4.09
N THR A 451 5.35 3.51 -3.56
CA THR A 451 6.78 3.85 -3.50
C THR A 451 7.42 4.02 -4.89
N GLU A 452 6.65 3.91 -5.97
CA GLU A 452 7.11 3.96 -7.34
C GLU A 452 6.88 5.34 -7.99
N PRO A 453 7.95 6.13 -8.19
CA PRO A 453 7.88 7.46 -8.81
C PRO A 453 7.25 7.46 -10.19
N HIS A 454 7.30 6.33 -10.91
CA HIS A 454 6.82 6.22 -12.28
C HIS A 454 5.29 6.32 -12.41
N PHE A 455 4.53 5.63 -11.56
CA PHE A 455 3.07 5.75 -11.55
C PHE A 455 2.66 7.17 -11.15
N LEU A 456 3.26 7.69 -10.08
CA LEU A 456 3.06 9.05 -9.58
C LEU A 456 3.32 10.12 -10.65
N GLN A 457 4.39 9.96 -11.43
CA GLN A 457 4.73 10.89 -12.50
C GLN A 457 3.68 10.86 -13.63
N ARG A 458 3.13 9.69 -13.96
CA ARG A 458 2.06 9.58 -14.97
C ARG A 458 0.76 10.20 -14.48
N LEU A 459 0.38 9.90 -13.25
CA LEU A 459 -0.80 10.48 -12.61
C LEU A 459 -0.69 12.01 -12.56
N ARG A 460 0.46 12.56 -12.16
CA ARG A 460 0.75 14.01 -12.15
C ARG A 460 0.72 14.68 -13.52
N LYS A 461 1.03 13.95 -14.61
CA LYS A 461 0.89 14.46 -15.98
C LYS A 461 -0.58 14.53 -16.42
N LYS A 462 -1.42 13.64 -15.91
CA LYS A 462 -2.84 13.53 -16.28
C LYS A 462 -3.73 14.37 -15.39
N ILE A 463 -3.39 14.54 -14.13
CA ILE A 463 -4.14 15.38 -13.21
C ILE A 463 -3.24 16.55 -12.81
N PRO A 464 -3.58 17.81 -13.14
CA PRO A 464 -2.79 18.95 -12.71
C PRO A 464 -2.79 18.99 -11.19
N VAL A 465 -1.65 18.63 -10.59
CA VAL A 465 -1.43 18.75 -9.15
C VAL A 465 -1.01 20.18 -8.87
N TRP A 466 -1.79 20.90 -8.07
CA TRP A 466 -1.37 22.23 -7.64
C TRP A 466 -0.21 22.08 -6.65
N SER A 467 0.96 22.59 -7.03
CA SER A 467 2.11 22.72 -6.12
C SER A 467 1.98 24.06 -5.38
N PRO A 468 2.20 24.13 -4.06
CA PRO A 468 2.25 25.42 -3.37
C PRO A 468 3.44 26.22 -3.91
N GLY A 469 3.15 27.20 -4.78
CA GLY A 469 4.18 28.00 -5.45
C GLY A 469 3.69 28.83 -6.64
N ASP A 470 2.52 28.52 -7.20
CA ASP A 470 2.02 29.22 -8.41
C ASP A 470 1.12 30.43 -8.14
N ASP A 471 0.92 30.82 -6.87
CA ASP A 471 0.41 32.16 -6.54
C ASP A 471 1.60 33.12 -6.43
N GLY A 472 1.77 33.88 -7.51
CA GLY A 472 2.88 34.78 -7.73
C GLY A 472 3.23 35.66 -6.53
N CYS A 473 4.44 35.47 -6.03
CA CYS A 473 5.21 36.55 -5.45
C CYS A 473 6.58 36.59 -6.14
N PHE A 474 6.65 37.44 -7.16
CA PHE A 474 7.91 37.92 -7.74
C PHE A 474 8.77 38.54 -6.62
N CYS A 475 9.80 37.83 -6.17
CA CYS A 475 11.04 38.46 -5.71
C CYS A 475 12.22 37.76 -6.37
N SER A 476 12.53 38.26 -7.56
CA SER A 476 13.82 38.13 -8.20
C SER A 476 14.92 38.74 -7.31
N SER A 477 15.90 37.94 -6.94
CA SER A 477 17.32 38.32 -6.90
C SER A 477 18.11 37.05 -6.55
N SER A 478 18.65 36.33 -7.54
CA SER A 478 20.00 36.55 -8.06
C SER A 478 21.10 36.35 -7.01
N ASP A 479 21.84 35.26 -7.21
CA ASP A 479 23.25 35.08 -6.89
C ASP A 479 23.73 34.90 -5.44
N ALA A 480 24.75 34.03 -5.39
CA ALA A 480 25.84 33.93 -4.42
C ALA A 480 25.63 33.01 -3.19
N SER A 481 26.08 31.77 -3.38
CA SER A 481 27.09 31.10 -2.53
C SER A 481 26.89 31.10 -1.00
N SER A 482 26.62 29.93 -0.43
CA SER A 482 27.48 29.23 0.55
C SER A 482 26.68 28.18 1.36
N PRO A 483 27.33 27.11 1.87
CA PRO A 483 26.66 26.01 2.54
C PRO A 483 26.55 26.21 4.07
N LEU A 484 25.71 25.36 4.70
CA LEU A 484 25.54 25.12 6.14
C LEU A 484 24.66 26.12 6.93
N LYS A 485 23.52 25.62 7.43
CA LYS A 485 23.40 25.14 8.82
C LYS A 485 22.16 24.30 9.03
#